data_AF-J4XDE3-F1
#
_entry.id   AF-J4XDE3-F1
#
_cell.length_a   1.000
_cell.length_b   1.000
_cell.length_c   1.000
_cell.angle_alpha   90.00
_cell.angle_beta   90.00
_cell.angle_gamma   90.00
#
_symmetry.space_group_name_H-M   'P 1'
#
loop_
_entity.id
_entity.type
_entity.pdbx_description
1 polymer ?
#
loop_
_entity_poly.entity_id
_entity_poly.type
_entity_poly.pdbx_seq_one_letter_code
_entity_poly.pdbx_strand_id
1 'polypeptide(L)' 'MKRDTIAKIVKKATKYDLKDYCEMKGLSLTSLYKGYVSKKAQKVFKKDGIKVA' A
#
# COMPACT_ATOMS: atom_id res chain seq x y z
N MET A 1 -7.81 -18.51 4.87
CA MET A 1 -7.18 -17.26 5.37
C MET A 1 -7.73 -16.07 4.60
N LYS A 2 -8.35 -15.09 5.25
CA LYS A 2 -8.69 -13.81 4.59
C LYS A 2 -7.38 -13.08 4.27
N ARG A 3 -7.14 -12.76 2.99
CA ARG A 3 -6.05 -11.84 2.61
C ARG A 3 -6.42 -10.46 3.16
N ASP A 4 -5.54 -9.88 3.98
CA ASP A 4 -5.73 -8.50 4.41
C ASP A 4 -5.68 -7.58 3.20
N THR A 5 -6.56 -6.57 3.16
CA THR A 5 -6.56 -5.57 2.09
C THR A 5 -5.28 -4.74 2.17
N ILE A 6 -4.82 -4.20 1.03
CA ILE A 6 -3.64 -3.33 0.97
C ILE A 6 -3.75 -2.20 2.01
N ALA A 7 -4.94 -1.63 2.20
CA ALA A 7 -5.17 -0.60 3.20
C ALA A 7 -4.87 -1.06 4.63
N LYS A 8 -5.30 -2.27 5.02
CA LYS A 8 -4.99 -2.83 6.34
C LYS A 8 -3.51 -3.12 6.51
N ILE A 9 -2.86 -3.65 5.48
CA ILE A 9 -1.42 -3.96 5.50
C ILE A 9 -0.63 -2.66 5.69
N VAL A 10 -0.95 -1.61 4.92
CA VAL A 10 -0.30 -0.31 5.03
C VAL A 10 -0.52 0.30 6.42
N LYS A 11 -1.77 0.35 6.90
CA LYS A 11 -2.10 0.90 8.23
C LYS A 11 -1.37 0.19 9.36
N LYS A 12 -1.24 -1.13 9.28
CA LYS A 12 -0.50 -1.92 10.27
C LYS A 12 1.01 -1.65 10.24
N ALA A 13 1.57 -1.41 9.05
CA ALA A 13 3.00 -1.20 8.88
C ALA A 13 3.45 0.23 9.18
N THR A 14 2.65 1.23 8.82
CA THR A 14 3.07 2.64 8.80
C THR A 14 2.25 3.54 9.74
N LYS A 15 1.16 3.03 10.32
CA LYS A 15 0.14 3.78 11.09
C LYS A 15 -0.66 4.80 10.28
N TYR A 16 -0.34 5.01 9.01
CA TYR A 16 -1.09 5.89 8.11
C TYR A 16 -2.21 5.12 7.41
N ASP A 17 -3.31 5.83 7.13
CA ASP A 17 -4.32 5.29 6.22
C ASP A 17 -3.76 5.23 4.79
N LEU A 18 -4.34 4.35 3.96
CA LEU A 18 -3.86 4.12 2.60
C LEU A 18 -3.85 5.41 1.77
N LYS A 19 -4.84 6.28 1.98
CA LYS A 19 -4.95 7.57 1.29
C LYS A 19 -3.75 8.46 1.60
N ASP A 20 -3.53 8.76 2.87
CA ASP A 20 -2.44 9.63 3.32
C ASP A 20 -1.09 9.07 2.91
N TYR A 21 -0.90 7.75 3.06
CA TYR A 21 0.32 7.08 2.62
C TYR A 21 0.56 7.24 1.11
N CYS A 22 -0.49 7.12 0.29
CA CYS A 22 -0.38 7.31 -1.15
C CYS A 22 -0.05 8.76 -1.51
N GLU A 23 -0.64 9.74 -0.83
CA GLU A 23 -0.34 11.16 -1.02
C GLU A 23 1.12 11.46 -0.65
N MET A 24 1.60 10.97 0.50
CA MET A 24 2.98 11.13 0.96
C MET A 24 4.01 10.50 0.00
N LYS A 25 3.68 9.36 -0.61
CA LYS A 25 4.60 8.59 -1.47
C LYS A 25 4.39 8.85 -2.96
N GLY A 26 3.44 9.70 -3.34
CA GLY A 26 3.08 9.98 -4.73
C GLY A 26 2.63 8.72 -5.48
N LEU A 27 1.74 7.94 -4.86
CA LEU A 27 1.12 6.73 -5.40
C LEU A 27 -0.35 6.96 -5.75
N SER A 28 -0.87 6.19 -6.71
CA SER A 28 -2.29 6.23 -7.05
C SER A 28 -3.10 5.36 -6.08
N LEU A 29 -3.97 6.01 -5.31
CA LEU A 29 -4.90 5.35 -4.39
C LEU A 29 -5.86 4.39 -5.09
N THR A 30 -6.43 4.83 -6.22
CA THR A 30 -7.45 4.08 -6.97
C THR A 30 -6.91 2.75 -7.51
N SER A 31 -5.67 2.75 -8.00
CA SER A 31 -4.99 1.54 -8.47
C SER A 31 -4.83 0.51 -7.35
N LEU A 32 -4.43 0.96 -6.15
CA LEU A 32 -4.22 0.09 -5.00
C LEU A 32 -5.55 -0.45 -4.44
N TYR A 33 -6.64 0.34 -4.47
CA TYR A 33 -7.97 -0.17 -4.12
C TYR A 33 -8.46 -1.27 -5.06
N LYS A 34 -8.10 -1.21 -6.35
CA LYS A 34 -8.39 -2.25 -7.34
C LYS A 34 -7.48 -3.47 -7.23
N GLY A 35 -6.56 -3.49 -6.25
CA GLY A 35 -5.55 -4.55 -6.09
C GLY A 35 -4.40 -4.46 -7.09
N TYR A 36 -4.33 -3.41 -7.91
CA TYR A 36 -3.25 -3.21 -8.86
C TYR A 36 -2.06 -2.52 -8.17
N VAL A 37 -1.00 -3.29 -7.94
CA VAL A 37 0.26 -2.77 -7.40
C VAL A 37 1.26 -2.57 -8.55
N SER A 38 1.48 -1.31 -8.92
CA SER A 38 2.49 -0.96 -9.94
C SER A 38 3.91 -1.28 -9.47
N LYS A 39 4.86 -1.40 -10.40
CA LYS A 39 6.29 -1.57 -10.07
C LYS A 39 6.81 -0.46 -9.15
N LYS A 40 6.32 0.78 -9.29
CA LYS A 40 6.65 1.89 -8.39
C LYS A 40 6.13 1.62 -6.98
N ALA A 41 4.86 1.25 -6.85
CA ALA A 41 4.26 0.92 -5.55
C ALA A 41 4.96 -0.27 -4.87
N GLN A 42 5.29 -1.34 -5.61
CA GLN A 42 6.09 -2.46 -5.09
C GLN A 42 7.44 -2.02 -4.53
N LYS A 43 8.18 -1.14 -5.24
CA LYS A 43 9.46 -0.61 -4.75
C LYS A 43 9.29 0.20 -3.47
N VAL A 44 8.26 1.05 -3.40
CA VAL A 44 7.97 1.86 -2.20
C VAL A 44 7.58 0.95 -1.03
N PHE A 45 6.64 0.04 -1.24
CA PHE A 45 6.23 -0.94 -0.23
C PHE A 45 7.40 -1.76 0.29
N LYS A 46 8.27 -2.25 -0.59
CA LYS A 46 9.47 -3.00 -0.19
C LYS A 46 10.43 -2.15 0.67
N LYS A 47 10.63 -0.87 0.31
CA LYS A 47 11.46 0.06 1.09
C LYS A 47 10.89 0.32 2.48
N ASP A 48 9.56 0.41 2.57
CA ASP A 48 8.85 0.68 3.83
C ASP A 48 8.48 -0.61 4.60
N GLY A 49 9.00 -1.78 4.20
CA GLY A 49 8.79 -3.06 4.89
C GLY A 49 7.39 -3.67 4.71
N ILE A 50 6.59 -3.14 3.79
CA ILE A 50 5.21 -3.56 3.51
C ILE A 50 5.20 -4.74 2.54
N LYS A 51 4.73 -5.90 3.00
CA LYS A 51 4.53 -7.10 2.16
C LYS A 51 3.09 -7.14 1.65
N VAL A 52 2.88 -6.65 0.43
CA VAL A 52 1.63 -6.87 -0.32
C VAL A 52 1.79 -8.13 -1.18
N ALA A 53 0.80 -9.03 -1.11
CA ALA A 53 0.78 -10.32 -1.80
C ALA A 53 0.12 -10.23 -3.18
#